data_AF-F7KJE9-F1
#
_entry.id   AF-F7KJE9-F1
#
_cell.length_a   1.000
_cell.length_b   1.000
_cell.length_c   1.000
_cell.angle_alpha   90.00
_cell.angle_beta   90.00
_cell.angle_gamma   90.00
#
_symmetry.space_group_name_H-M   'P 1'
#
loop_
_entity.id
_entity.type
_entity.pdbx_description
1 polymer ?
#
loop_
_entity_poly.entity_id
_entity_poly.type
_entity_poly.pdbx_seq_one_letter_code
_entity_poly.pdbx_strand_id
1 'polypeptide(L)'
;MLLLAKITAVTIGMVLTLNGAERPLPQEGRMQEGMRKQESCEVVPVMKKEQKIARTAKNSYDIMEQGAYGFNVSGQWTTGPGPDGIPWGIWFSASDAVLLVDVRPSVTEGSLFEAQWENSKKDLESTARKTLGNELDNIRFYTQENEGGDMVYAMEYSCRREDQKWYVTVCYRFGENYIGEFIGVNPYSAMDCREVTMDAARSLRELGKSGKRDLPEGTDKDGWPFPYLHNPFAITAYYMDEEVPPEPSAQRKASDYEIKWKDRGMETIMRSLLGKEDGPVMSSDLDRCESLYIVGWLGDFYRIGMGNSTMEIPADGVNLRSLEDIKEFRNLTSLTVQVRTLTDLSPLASMEKLTYLNLLVSPKLSTLDWLQGMPQLEELMMWGESYPEIRDIKVFEGMDSLTSVMIILPSVKDISVFAGLPNLETLWINCHKNVDITPVKEAGQIKSLMVNTEEIR
;
A
#
# COMPACT_ATOMS: atom_id res chain seq x y z
N MET A 1 -37.55 -14.67 -7.02
CA MET A 1 -36.81 -15.03 -5.80
C MET A 1 -35.82 -16.19 -6.00
N LEU A 2 -36.20 -17.34 -6.58
CA LEU A 2 -35.24 -18.45 -6.81
C LEU A 2 -34.10 -18.13 -7.80
N LEU A 3 -34.35 -17.30 -8.82
CA LEU A 3 -33.33 -16.87 -9.79
C LEU A 3 -32.31 -15.91 -9.16
N LEU A 4 -32.77 -15.03 -8.27
CA LEU A 4 -31.94 -14.09 -7.51
C LEU A 4 -31.01 -14.86 -6.56
N ALA A 5 -31.53 -15.84 -5.82
CA ALA A 5 -30.73 -16.67 -4.91
C ALA A 5 -29.66 -17.52 -5.62
N LYS A 6 -29.94 -18.02 -6.83
CA LYS A 6 -28.94 -18.75 -7.64
C LYS A 6 -27.86 -17.82 -8.20
N ILE A 7 -28.23 -16.62 -8.65
CA ILE A 7 -27.28 -15.65 -9.21
C ILE A 7 -26.37 -15.10 -8.11
N THR A 8 -26.93 -14.71 -6.94
CA THR A 8 -26.13 -14.26 -5.79
C THR A 8 -25.23 -15.37 -5.25
N ALA A 9 -25.67 -16.64 -5.27
CA ALA A 9 -24.83 -17.78 -4.86
C ALA A 9 -23.71 -18.09 -5.88
N VAL A 10 -23.93 -17.85 -7.18
CA VAL A 10 -22.91 -18.02 -8.22
C VAL A 10 -21.89 -16.88 -8.16
N THR A 11 -22.30 -15.61 -8.02
CA THR A 11 -21.37 -14.49 -7.83
C THR A 11 -20.64 -14.54 -6.49
N ILE A 12 -21.32 -14.90 -5.38
CA ILE A 12 -20.65 -15.07 -4.07
C ILE A 12 -19.74 -16.32 -4.07
N GLY A 13 -20.16 -17.43 -4.70
CA GLY A 13 -19.36 -18.65 -4.83
C GLY A 13 -18.12 -18.46 -5.72
N MET A 14 -18.18 -17.54 -6.69
CA MET A 14 -17.06 -17.21 -7.59
C MET A 14 -16.08 -16.20 -6.98
N VAL A 15 -16.55 -15.21 -6.21
CA VAL A 15 -15.67 -14.36 -5.39
C VAL A 15 -14.87 -15.19 -4.37
N LEU A 16 -15.46 -16.27 -3.84
CA LEU A 16 -14.76 -17.19 -2.94
C LEU A 16 -13.80 -18.16 -3.64
N THR A 17 -14.02 -18.51 -4.91
CA THR A 17 -13.11 -19.40 -5.66
C THR A 17 -11.96 -18.65 -6.33
N LEU A 18 -12.12 -17.38 -6.70
CA LEU A 18 -11.02 -16.50 -7.12
C LEU A 18 -10.05 -16.19 -5.97
N ASN A 19 -10.55 -16.08 -4.74
CA ASN A 19 -9.70 -15.98 -3.53
C ASN A 19 -9.06 -17.32 -3.11
N GLY A 20 -9.39 -18.43 -3.77
CA GLY A 20 -8.95 -19.79 -3.40
C GLY A 20 -8.10 -20.50 -4.46
N ALA A 21 -7.78 -19.85 -5.57
CA ALA A 21 -6.95 -20.42 -6.63
C ALA A 21 -5.54 -19.82 -6.57
N GLU A 22 -4.62 -20.49 -5.88
CA GLU A 22 -3.19 -20.30 -6.08
C GLU A 22 -2.88 -20.51 -7.58
N ARG A 23 -2.60 -19.44 -8.31
CA ARG A 23 -1.99 -19.56 -9.64
C ARG A 23 -0.49 -19.80 -9.43
N PRO A 24 0.08 -20.88 -10.01
CA PRO A 24 1.51 -21.10 -9.96
C PRO A 24 2.24 -20.04 -10.78
N LEU A 25 3.34 -19.52 -10.21
CA LEU A 25 4.25 -18.56 -10.83
C LEU A 25 4.73 -19.06 -12.23
N PRO A 26 4.85 -18.18 -13.24
CA PRO A 26 5.42 -18.56 -14.52
C PRO A 26 6.92 -18.88 -14.39
N GLN A 27 7.35 -19.96 -15.04
CA GLN A 27 8.75 -20.38 -15.10
C GLN A 27 9.61 -19.37 -15.88
N GLU A 28 10.76 -19.05 -15.30
CA GLU A 28 11.78 -18.13 -15.83
C GLU A 28 12.21 -18.49 -17.25
N GLY A 29 11.85 -17.63 -18.21
CA GLY A 29 12.42 -17.59 -19.55
C GLY A 29 13.50 -16.53 -19.65
N ARG A 30 14.76 -16.96 -19.81
CA ARG A 30 15.92 -16.11 -20.11
C ARG A 30 15.68 -15.20 -21.33
N MET A 31 15.88 -13.89 -21.19
CA MET A 31 16.33 -12.98 -22.28
C MET A 31 17.12 -11.81 -21.66
N GLN A 32 18.44 -11.76 -21.88
CA GLN A 32 19.18 -11.05 -22.93
C GLN A 32 19.29 -9.53 -22.70
N GLU A 33 20.55 -9.13 -22.42
CA GLU A 33 21.04 -7.75 -22.32
C GLU A 33 20.71 -6.93 -23.56
N GLY A 34 20.13 -5.75 -23.34
CA GLY A 34 19.95 -4.71 -24.33
C GLY A 34 20.11 -3.34 -23.70
N MET A 35 21.36 -2.86 -23.63
CA MET A 35 21.68 -1.48 -23.27
C MET A 35 20.86 -0.49 -24.11
N ARG A 36 20.07 0.37 -23.46
CA ARG A 36 19.67 1.66 -24.01
C ARG A 36 20.25 2.77 -23.14
N LYS A 37 21.19 3.49 -23.73
CA LYS A 37 21.79 4.72 -23.23
C LYS A 37 20.66 5.73 -22.96
N GLN A 38 20.54 6.17 -21.73
CA GLN A 38 19.76 7.36 -21.40
C GLN A 38 20.70 8.56 -21.48
N GLU A 39 20.30 9.52 -22.31
CA GLU A 39 21.06 10.72 -22.61
C GLU A 39 21.26 11.59 -21.37
N SER A 40 22.42 12.22 -21.32
CA SER A 40 22.92 13.09 -20.26
C SER A 40 21.97 14.25 -19.96
N CYS A 41 21.43 14.28 -18.74
CA CYS A 41 20.93 15.51 -18.13
C CYS A 41 22.00 16.09 -17.21
N GLU A 42 22.24 17.39 -17.36
CA GLU A 42 23.29 18.15 -16.71
C GLU A 42 23.25 18.06 -15.18
N VAL A 43 24.44 17.86 -14.61
CA VAL A 43 24.69 17.91 -13.16
C VAL A 43 24.41 19.33 -12.67
N VAL A 44 23.31 19.52 -11.93
CA VAL A 44 23.08 20.73 -11.14
C VAL A 44 23.73 20.50 -9.77
N PRO A 45 24.79 21.25 -9.40
CA PRO A 45 25.43 21.07 -8.10
C PRO A 45 24.59 21.77 -7.03
N VAL A 46 23.88 21.01 -6.19
CA VAL A 46 23.10 21.59 -5.09
C VAL A 46 23.94 21.59 -3.81
N MET A 47 24.51 22.79 -3.59
CA MET A 47 24.89 23.43 -2.33
C MET A 47 25.99 22.80 -1.44
N LYS A 48 27.13 23.51 -1.44
CA LYS A 48 28.18 23.45 -0.42
C LYS A 48 27.72 24.02 0.92
N LYS A 49 28.22 23.38 1.99
CA LYS A 49 28.59 23.88 3.33
C LYS A 49 27.86 25.13 3.89
N GLU A 50 27.29 24.92 5.08
CA GLU A 50 26.90 25.91 6.10
C GLU A 50 25.47 26.48 6.03
N GLN A 51 24.52 25.78 6.65
CA GLN A 51 23.46 26.41 7.45
C GLN A 51 23.02 25.46 8.57
N LYS A 52 23.66 25.58 9.74
CA LYS A 52 23.09 25.03 10.98
C LYS A 52 21.84 25.85 11.31
N ILE A 53 20.66 25.31 11.06
CA ILE A 53 19.42 25.98 11.44
C ILE A 53 19.27 25.77 12.95
N ALA A 54 19.46 26.82 13.74
CA ALA A 54 19.14 26.79 15.17
C ALA A 54 17.62 26.61 15.32
N ARG A 55 17.17 25.47 15.86
CA ARG A 55 15.74 25.21 16.10
C ARG A 55 15.50 24.78 17.54
N THR A 56 14.36 25.26 18.07
CA THR A 56 13.91 25.19 19.45
C THR A 56 13.79 23.75 19.95
N ALA A 57 14.32 23.49 21.15
CA ALA A 57 14.24 22.21 21.84
C ALA A 57 12.79 21.71 21.94
N LYS A 58 12.56 20.44 21.58
CA LYS A 58 11.28 19.74 21.71
C LYS A 58 11.38 18.73 22.85
N ASN A 59 10.29 18.52 23.58
CA ASN A 59 10.30 17.69 24.79
C ASN A 59 10.18 16.18 24.50
N SER A 60 9.66 15.78 23.33
CA SER A 60 9.54 14.38 22.90
C SER A 60 9.21 14.26 21.40
N TYR A 61 9.54 13.12 20.79
CA TYR A 61 9.13 12.74 19.42
C TYR A 61 8.21 11.51 19.47
N ASP A 62 6.94 11.67 19.09
CA ASP A 62 5.96 10.58 19.01
C ASP A 62 5.76 10.18 17.55
N ILE A 63 5.79 8.87 17.24
CA ILE A 63 5.59 8.38 15.87
C ILE A 63 4.19 8.71 15.32
N MET A 64 3.24 9.07 16.18
CA MET A 64 1.88 9.46 15.82
C MET A 64 1.67 10.99 15.78
N GLU A 65 2.71 11.80 15.96
CA GLU A 65 2.56 13.26 16.01
C GLU A 65 2.35 13.90 14.62
N GLN A 66 1.61 15.02 14.57
CA GLN A 66 1.32 15.76 13.32
C GLN A 66 2.57 16.23 12.53
N GLY A 67 3.76 16.21 13.14
CA GLY A 67 5.04 16.60 12.54
C GLY A 67 5.96 15.43 12.14
N ALA A 68 5.52 14.19 12.32
CA ALA A 68 6.17 12.99 11.83
C ALA A 68 5.70 12.71 10.39
N TYR A 69 6.65 12.69 9.45
CA TYR A 69 6.36 12.46 8.03
C TYR A 69 7.06 11.17 7.60
N GLY A 70 6.27 10.13 7.38
CA GLY A 70 6.76 8.77 7.16
C GLY A 70 5.96 7.78 7.98
N PHE A 71 4.87 7.30 7.38
CA PHE A 71 4.02 6.20 7.80
C PHE A 71 3.09 6.32 9.02
N ASN A 72 1.89 5.73 8.85
CA ASN A 72 0.71 5.75 9.73
C ASN A 72 0.49 4.35 10.33
N VAL A 73 0.38 4.23 11.65
CA VAL A 73 0.21 2.92 12.31
C VAL A 73 -1.27 2.58 12.49
N SER A 74 -1.75 1.56 11.77
CA SER A 74 -2.59 0.53 12.40
C SER A 74 -2.36 -0.86 11.78
N GLY A 75 -2.07 -1.86 12.61
CA GLY A 75 -2.39 -3.27 12.31
C GLY A 75 -1.34 -4.27 11.81
N GLN A 76 -0.09 -3.87 11.49
CA GLN A 76 1.10 -4.66 11.06
C GLN A 76 1.68 -4.09 9.75
N TRP A 77 2.99 -3.81 9.70
CA TRP A 77 3.64 -3.19 8.54
C TRP A 77 5.07 -3.67 8.38
N THR A 78 5.43 -4.17 7.20
CA THR A 78 6.83 -4.33 6.76
C THR A 78 7.03 -3.70 5.37
N THR A 79 8.30 -3.57 5.01
CA THR A 79 8.97 -2.70 4.04
C THR A 79 8.57 -2.86 2.55
N GLY A 80 8.29 -1.74 1.86
CA GLY A 80 8.24 -1.60 0.39
C GLY A 80 8.40 -0.14 -0.10
N PRO A 81 9.19 0.17 -1.15
CA PRO A 81 9.62 1.54 -1.48
C PRO A 81 8.45 2.53 -1.66
N GLY A 82 8.67 3.78 -1.26
CA GLY A 82 7.74 4.86 -1.59
C GLY A 82 7.71 5.15 -3.10
N PRO A 83 6.82 6.04 -3.59
CA PRO A 83 6.64 6.33 -5.02
C PRO A 83 7.91 6.77 -5.77
N ASP A 84 8.92 7.26 -5.04
CA ASP A 84 10.22 7.70 -5.57
C ASP A 84 11.30 6.60 -5.55
N GLY A 85 10.96 5.35 -5.21
CA GLY A 85 11.93 4.26 -5.09
C GLY A 85 12.79 4.29 -3.81
N ILE A 86 12.56 5.23 -2.89
CA ILE A 86 13.35 5.43 -1.67
C ILE A 86 12.87 4.48 -0.54
N PRO A 87 13.75 3.67 0.07
CA PRO A 87 13.42 2.90 1.26
C PRO A 87 13.35 3.78 2.53
N TRP A 88 12.13 3.96 3.01
CA TRP A 88 11.67 4.19 4.39
C TRP A 88 12.52 5.04 5.35
N GLY A 89 12.00 6.22 5.68
CA GLY A 89 12.34 6.97 6.88
C GLY A 89 11.10 7.70 7.40
N ILE A 90 11.07 7.98 8.70
CA ILE A 90 10.25 9.00 9.34
C ILE A 90 11.17 10.20 9.47
N TRP A 91 10.76 11.32 8.86
CA TRP A 91 11.40 12.61 9.03
C TRP A 91 10.57 13.42 10.01
N PHE A 92 11.25 14.01 10.99
CA PHE A 92 10.63 14.99 11.87
C PHE A 92 11.06 16.37 11.42
N SER A 93 10.11 17.28 11.21
CA SER A 93 10.42 18.66 10.75
C SER A 93 11.40 19.44 11.64
N ALA A 94 11.63 18.98 12.87
CA ALA A 94 12.55 19.54 13.84
C ALA A 94 13.88 18.76 13.98
N SER A 95 14.10 17.69 13.20
CA SER A 95 15.27 16.81 13.31
C SER A 95 15.89 16.52 11.95
N ASP A 96 17.21 16.34 11.93
CA ASP A 96 17.95 15.86 10.76
C ASP A 96 18.12 14.33 10.77
N ALA A 97 17.54 13.65 11.77
CA ALA A 97 17.54 12.19 11.84
C ALA A 97 16.53 11.59 10.86
N VAL A 98 16.97 10.60 10.11
CA VAL A 98 16.09 9.69 9.37
C VAL A 98 15.80 8.52 10.30
N LEU A 99 14.54 8.32 10.67
CA LEU A 99 14.12 7.24 11.55
C LEU A 99 13.46 6.12 10.76
N LEU A 100 14.07 4.94 10.67
CA LEU A 100 13.38 3.75 10.17
C LEU A 100 12.60 3.09 11.31
N VAL A 101 11.35 2.71 11.04
CA VAL A 101 10.51 2.00 12.00
C VAL A 101 9.92 0.76 11.34
N ASP A 102 9.98 -0.37 12.04
CA ASP A 102 9.27 -1.60 11.69
C ASP A 102 8.57 -2.17 12.94
N VAL A 103 7.30 -2.54 12.81
CA VAL A 103 6.51 -3.13 13.90
C VAL A 103 5.84 -4.40 13.41
N ARG A 104 6.19 -5.52 14.05
CA ARG A 104 5.88 -6.88 13.60
C ARG A 104 5.29 -7.70 14.74
N PRO A 105 4.48 -8.74 14.48
CA PRO A 105 4.00 -9.60 15.54
C PRO A 105 5.16 -10.32 16.27
N SER A 106 4.99 -10.51 17.57
CA SER A 106 5.99 -11.14 18.44
C SER A 106 6.26 -12.59 18.05
N VAL A 107 7.54 -12.97 18.16
CA VAL A 107 8.03 -14.33 17.94
C VAL A 107 8.78 -14.81 19.18
N THR A 108 8.77 -16.12 19.42
CA THR A 108 9.43 -16.72 20.59
C THR A 108 10.92 -16.38 20.65
N GLU A 109 11.57 -16.25 19.50
CA GLU A 109 12.97 -15.86 19.35
C GLU A 109 13.24 -14.42 19.84
N GLY A 110 12.25 -13.53 19.79
CA GLY A 110 12.35 -12.18 20.33
C GLY A 110 12.45 -12.19 21.87
N SER A 111 11.68 -13.04 22.55
CA SER A 111 11.81 -13.23 23.99
C SER A 111 13.15 -13.86 24.38
N LEU A 112 13.71 -14.71 23.52
CA LEU A 112 15.06 -15.27 23.72
C LEU A 112 16.14 -14.19 23.56
N PHE A 113 15.97 -13.23 22.65
CA PHE A 113 16.87 -12.08 22.50
C PHE A 113 16.96 -11.26 23.80
N GLU A 114 15.80 -10.91 24.37
CA GLU A 114 15.69 -10.20 25.62
C GLU A 114 16.41 -10.95 26.75
N ALA A 115 16.10 -12.23 26.92
CA ALA A 115 16.71 -13.07 27.96
C ALA A 115 18.23 -13.22 27.81
N GLN A 116 18.75 -13.02 26.60
CA GLN A 116 20.16 -13.17 26.26
C GLN A 116 20.84 -11.87 25.89
N TRP A 117 20.26 -10.70 26.21
CA TRP A 117 20.77 -9.39 25.78
C TRP A 117 22.28 -9.23 25.98
N GLU A 118 22.82 -9.61 27.15
CA GLU A 118 24.26 -9.53 27.44
C GLU A 118 25.12 -10.40 26.51
N ASN A 119 24.62 -11.56 26.07
CA ASN A 119 25.28 -12.40 25.08
C ASN A 119 25.12 -11.82 23.66
N SER A 120 23.91 -11.37 23.32
CA SER A 120 23.58 -10.77 22.02
C SER A 120 24.46 -9.57 21.69
N LYS A 121 24.90 -8.79 22.70
CA LYS A 121 25.86 -7.67 22.50
C LYS A 121 27.14 -8.09 21.80
N LYS A 122 27.67 -9.29 22.11
CA LYS A 122 28.90 -9.80 21.48
C LYS A 122 28.69 -10.12 20.00
N ASP A 123 27.54 -10.71 19.68
CA ASP A 123 27.18 -11.05 18.31
C ASP A 123 26.87 -9.78 17.49
N LEU A 124 26.21 -8.79 18.10
CA LEU A 124 25.99 -7.46 17.52
C LEU A 124 27.31 -6.75 17.25
N GLU A 125 28.22 -6.71 18.22
CA GLU A 125 29.53 -6.08 18.05
C GLU A 125 30.39 -6.80 16.99
N SER A 126 30.36 -8.13 16.97
CA SER A 126 31.03 -8.94 15.94
C SER A 126 30.49 -8.63 14.54
N THR A 127 29.16 -8.56 14.40
CA THR A 127 28.50 -8.19 13.15
C THR A 127 28.85 -6.76 12.75
N ALA A 128 28.80 -5.79 13.66
CA ALA A 128 29.17 -4.40 13.40
C ALA A 128 30.58 -4.30 12.80
N ARG A 129 31.54 -5.01 13.41
CA ARG A 129 32.94 -5.06 12.95
C ARG A 129 33.07 -5.78 11.61
N LYS A 130 32.28 -6.81 11.34
CA LYS A 130 32.28 -7.51 10.04
C LYS A 130 31.71 -6.63 8.92
N THR A 131 30.64 -5.90 9.18
CA THR A 131 29.92 -5.10 8.18
C THR A 131 30.58 -3.76 7.93
N LEU A 132 30.92 -3.03 8.99
CA LEU A 132 31.44 -1.65 8.90
C LEU A 132 32.98 -1.61 8.97
N GLY A 133 33.64 -2.67 9.43
CA GLY A 133 35.09 -2.77 9.44
C GLY A 133 35.78 -1.59 10.12
N ASN A 134 36.69 -0.94 9.39
CA ASN A 134 37.45 0.22 9.86
C ASN A 134 36.63 1.51 9.94
N GLU A 135 35.41 1.52 9.41
CA GLU A 135 34.52 2.68 9.44
C GLU A 135 33.82 2.82 10.80
N LEU A 136 33.74 1.76 11.60
CA LEU A 136 33.12 1.79 12.93
C LEU A 136 34.02 2.52 13.95
N ASP A 137 33.58 3.69 14.44
CA ASP A 137 34.30 4.49 15.44
C ASP A 137 34.10 3.95 16.85
N ASN A 138 32.84 3.71 17.22
CA ASN A 138 32.45 3.22 18.53
C ASN A 138 31.09 2.52 18.45
N ILE A 139 30.83 1.65 19.42
CA ILE A 139 29.53 1.03 19.65
C ILE A 139 29.33 0.89 21.15
N ARG A 140 28.10 1.14 21.62
CA ARG A 140 27.70 0.97 23.01
C ARG A 140 26.28 0.41 23.08
N PHE A 141 26.00 -0.31 24.15
CA PHE A 141 24.74 -0.97 24.40
C PHE A 141 24.21 -0.58 25.77
N TYR A 142 22.92 -0.35 25.88
CA TYR A 142 22.27 -0.07 27.15
C TYR A 142 20.79 -0.45 27.10
N THR A 143 20.15 -0.51 28.25
CA THR A 143 18.70 -0.69 28.36
C THR A 143 18.09 0.49 29.09
N GLN A 144 16.81 0.74 28.82
CA GLN A 144 16.07 1.78 29.52
C GLN A 144 14.63 1.35 29.76
N GLU A 145 14.18 1.49 31.00
CA GLU A 145 12.80 1.21 31.40
C GLU A 145 11.88 2.37 30.97
N ASN A 146 10.74 2.04 30.37
CA ASN A 146 9.69 3.00 30.02
C ASN A 146 8.72 3.18 31.19
N GLU A 147 7.88 4.22 31.18
CA GLU A 147 6.95 4.53 32.28
C GLU A 147 5.92 3.40 32.56
N GLY A 148 5.74 2.46 31.62
CA GLY A 148 4.89 1.27 31.76
C GLY A 148 5.60 -0.02 32.24
N GLY A 149 6.90 0.04 32.56
CA GLY A 149 7.70 -1.13 33.00
C GLY A 149 8.33 -1.94 31.86
N ASP A 150 7.97 -1.65 30.61
CA ASP A 150 8.58 -2.27 29.44
C ASP A 150 10.01 -1.75 29.21
N MET A 151 10.90 -2.63 28.75
CA MET A 151 12.29 -2.28 28.47
C MET A 151 12.51 -1.90 27.00
N VAL A 152 13.31 -0.85 26.78
CA VAL A 152 13.93 -0.53 25.49
C VAL A 152 15.36 -1.08 25.48
N TYR A 153 15.68 -1.90 24.48
CA TYR A 153 17.01 -2.44 24.25
C TYR A 153 17.70 -1.60 23.20
N ALA A 154 18.68 -0.79 23.62
CA ALA A 154 19.29 0.22 22.78
C ALA A 154 20.73 -0.11 22.43
N MET A 155 21.11 0.16 21.18
CA MET A 155 22.50 0.29 20.78
C MET A 155 22.72 1.63 20.10
N GLU A 156 23.88 2.19 20.33
CA GLU A 156 24.34 3.38 19.64
C GLU A 156 25.73 3.15 19.11
N TYR A 157 25.95 3.58 17.89
CA TYR A 157 27.27 3.55 17.30
C TYR A 157 27.47 4.76 16.42
N SER A 158 28.72 5.02 16.10
CA SER A 158 29.06 5.96 15.07
C SER A 158 30.03 5.34 14.09
N CYS A 159 29.93 5.76 12.85
CA CYS A 159 30.82 5.34 11.78
C CYS A 159 31.29 6.54 10.96
N ARG A 160 32.41 6.37 10.28
CA ARG A 160 33.00 7.39 9.42
C ARG A 160 33.38 6.76 8.08
N ARG A 161 32.87 7.37 7.02
CA ARG A 161 33.26 7.08 5.64
C ARG A 161 33.74 8.39 5.04
N GLU A 162 34.97 8.38 4.53
CA GLU A 162 35.67 9.60 4.09
C GLU A 162 35.68 10.68 5.20
N ASP A 163 35.27 11.92 4.89
CA ASP A 163 35.22 13.04 5.83
C ASP A 163 33.89 13.15 6.59
N GLN A 164 32.91 12.29 6.28
CA GLN A 164 31.57 12.34 6.87
C GLN A 164 31.44 11.35 8.04
N LYS A 165 30.92 11.85 9.17
CA LYS A 165 30.60 11.03 10.33
C LYS A 165 29.10 10.78 10.40
N TRP A 166 28.71 9.59 10.80
CA TRP A 166 27.33 9.13 10.94
C TRP A 166 27.09 8.66 12.36
N TYR A 167 25.95 9.05 12.91
CA TYR A 167 25.47 8.66 14.21
C TYR A 167 24.24 7.79 14.04
N VAL A 168 24.23 6.63 14.69
CA VAL A 168 23.13 5.67 14.60
C VAL A 168 22.67 5.32 16.00
N THR A 169 21.37 5.40 16.20
CA THR A 169 20.69 4.88 17.39
C THR A 169 19.73 3.80 16.93
N VAL A 170 19.76 2.65 17.59
CA VAL A 170 18.83 1.56 17.33
C VAL A 170 18.15 1.22 18.63
N CYS A 171 16.83 1.13 18.61
CA CYS A 171 16.01 0.70 19.74
C CYS A 171 15.16 -0.50 19.32
N TYR A 172 15.22 -1.56 20.13
CA TYR A 172 14.31 -2.69 20.03
C TYR A 172 13.34 -2.69 21.21
N ARG A 173 12.08 -2.96 20.89
CA ARG A 173 10.96 -3.10 21.81
C ARG A 173 10.40 -4.51 21.64
N PHE A 174 10.31 -5.28 22.71
CA PHE A 174 9.71 -6.61 22.70
C PHE A 174 8.48 -6.60 23.60
N GLY A 175 7.30 -6.48 23.01
CA GLY A 175 6.03 -6.56 23.72
C GLY A 175 5.39 -7.95 23.62
N GLU A 176 4.26 -8.13 24.31
CA GLU A 176 3.54 -9.41 24.33
C GLU A 176 3.02 -9.80 22.94
N ASN A 177 2.63 -8.81 22.14
CA ASN A 177 1.98 -9.00 20.84
C ASN A 177 2.87 -8.55 19.68
N TYR A 178 3.73 -7.56 19.89
CA TYR A 178 4.55 -6.97 18.84
C TYR A 178 6.02 -6.74 19.23
N ILE A 179 6.90 -6.87 18.25
CA ILE A 179 8.28 -6.39 18.26
C ILE A 179 8.34 -5.09 17.47
N GLY A 180 8.96 -4.07 18.04
CA GLY A 180 9.26 -2.80 17.38
C GLY A 180 10.76 -2.62 17.16
N GLU A 181 11.14 -2.24 15.96
CA GLU A 181 12.50 -1.92 15.54
C GLU A 181 12.56 -0.46 15.11
N PHE A 182 13.44 0.33 15.73
CA PHE A 182 13.59 1.75 15.46
C PHE A 182 15.07 2.01 15.18
N ILE A 183 15.41 2.47 13.98
CA ILE A 183 16.80 2.73 13.56
C ILE A 183 16.88 4.18 13.09
N GLY A 184 17.39 5.07 13.94
CA GLY A 184 17.72 6.43 13.55
C GLY A 184 19.11 6.52 12.96
N VAL A 185 19.25 7.22 11.83
CA VAL A 185 20.52 7.54 11.19
C VAL A 185 20.61 9.06 11.04
N ASN A 186 21.70 9.67 11.49
CA ASN A 186 21.90 11.12 11.45
C ASN A 186 23.38 11.48 11.21
N PRO A 187 23.74 12.21 10.16
CA PRO A 187 25.13 12.59 9.89
C PRO A 187 25.62 13.83 10.68
N TYR A 188 24.76 14.49 11.46
CA TYR A 188 25.04 15.78 12.08
C TYR A 188 25.06 15.76 13.61
N SER A 189 24.19 14.98 14.25
CA SER A 189 24.01 15.02 15.71
C SER A 189 23.66 13.67 16.32
N ALA A 190 24.56 13.19 17.20
CA ALA A 190 24.34 11.98 18.01
C ALA A 190 23.19 12.15 19.01
N MET A 191 23.01 13.35 19.56
CA MET A 191 21.96 13.61 20.55
C MET A 191 20.59 13.62 19.89
N ASP A 192 20.48 14.29 18.74
CA ASP A 192 19.23 14.40 17.97
C ASP A 192 18.79 13.01 17.47
N CYS A 193 19.73 12.24 16.91
CA CYS A 193 19.50 10.84 16.54
C CYS A 193 18.96 9.99 17.70
N ARG A 194 19.57 10.15 18.89
CA ARG A 194 19.18 9.42 20.09
C ARG A 194 17.78 9.82 20.54
N GLU A 195 17.51 11.11 20.64
CA GLU A 195 16.22 11.64 21.10
C GLU A 195 15.09 11.17 20.20
N VAL A 196 15.21 11.35 18.87
CA VAL A 196 14.20 10.89 17.91
C VAL A 196 13.95 9.40 18.02
N THR A 197 15.00 8.58 18.02
CA THR A 197 14.84 7.12 17.99
C THR A 197 14.30 6.57 19.32
N MET A 198 14.80 7.11 20.43
CA MET A 198 14.41 6.66 21.77
C MET A 198 12.98 7.09 22.10
N ASP A 199 12.61 8.32 21.78
CA ASP A 199 11.25 8.81 22.06
C ASP A 199 10.23 8.11 21.16
N ALA A 200 10.57 7.89 19.88
CA ALA A 200 9.75 7.07 18.99
C ALA A 200 9.55 5.65 19.55
N ALA A 201 10.62 4.99 20.00
CA ALA A 201 10.54 3.65 20.58
C ALA A 201 9.70 3.62 21.87
N ARG A 202 9.77 4.67 22.70
CA ARG A 202 8.95 4.79 23.92
C ARG A 202 7.47 5.08 23.64
N SER A 203 7.17 5.74 22.51
CA SER A 203 5.80 6.05 22.11
C SER A 203 5.01 4.83 21.61
N LEU A 204 5.69 3.72 21.29
CA LEU A 204 5.03 2.50 20.83
C LEU A 204 4.06 1.93 21.88
N ARG A 205 2.78 1.84 21.52
CA ARG A 205 1.73 1.21 22.34
C ARG A 205 1.16 -0.03 21.64
N GLU A 206 1.02 -1.13 22.38
CA GLU A 206 0.33 -2.32 21.87
C GLU A 206 -1.18 -2.10 21.84
N LEU A 207 -1.73 -1.90 20.65
CA LEU A 207 -3.17 -1.80 20.42
C LEU A 207 -3.59 -2.99 19.54
N GLY A 208 -3.85 -4.18 20.11
CA GLY A 208 -4.27 -5.34 19.31
C GLY A 208 -4.28 -6.70 20.02
N LYS A 209 -4.77 -7.73 19.30
CA LYS A 209 -4.70 -9.16 19.69
C LYS A 209 -3.47 -9.82 19.05
N SER A 210 -3.09 -11.01 19.53
CA SER A 210 -1.91 -11.76 19.08
C SER A 210 -1.85 -11.95 17.55
N GLY A 211 -0.75 -11.51 16.94
CA GLY A 211 -0.45 -11.77 15.54
C GLY A 211 0.30 -13.08 15.35
N LYS A 212 0.14 -13.73 14.20
CA LYS A 212 0.96 -14.87 13.76
C LYS A 212 1.85 -14.44 12.60
N ARG A 213 3.04 -15.03 12.51
CA ARG A 213 4.02 -14.77 11.46
C ARG A 213 4.23 -15.98 10.58
N ASP A 214 4.34 -15.75 9.27
CA ASP A 214 5.11 -16.55 8.33
C ASP A 214 6.48 -15.89 8.12
N LEU A 215 7.56 -16.68 8.04
CA LEU A 215 8.93 -16.17 7.96
C LEU A 215 9.11 -15.24 6.74
N PRO A 216 9.77 -14.07 6.86
CA PRO A 216 9.97 -13.14 5.78
C PRO A 216 10.95 -13.72 4.76
N GLU A 217 10.59 -13.57 3.49
CA GLU A 217 11.51 -13.64 2.37
C GLU A 217 12.08 -12.24 2.14
N GLY A 218 13.38 -12.07 2.45
CA GLY A 218 14.10 -10.79 2.35
C GLY A 218 15.59 -10.95 2.60
N THR A 219 16.39 -10.01 2.06
CA THR A 219 17.75 -10.19 1.51
C THR A 219 18.96 -10.17 2.46
N ASP A 220 18.80 -10.06 3.78
CA ASP A 220 19.95 -9.93 4.70
C ASP A 220 20.29 -11.25 5.44
N LYS A 221 20.47 -12.34 4.71
CA LYS A 221 20.71 -13.67 5.30
C LYS A 221 22.17 -14.08 5.49
N ASP A 222 23.13 -13.34 4.95
CA ASP A 222 24.55 -13.72 5.00
C ASP A 222 25.25 -13.34 6.32
N GLY A 223 24.98 -14.13 7.36
CA GLY A 223 25.70 -14.09 8.63
C GLY A 223 25.14 -13.11 9.67
N TRP A 224 23.90 -12.65 9.51
CA TRP A 224 23.14 -11.94 10.55
C TRP A 224 22.55 -12.94 11.56
N PRO A 225 22.88 -12.86 12.86
CA PRO A 225 22.48 -13.87 13.86
C PRO A 225 21.02 -13.74 14.33
N PHE A 226 20.31 -12.66 13.96
CA PHE A 226 18.95 -12.37 14.43
C PHE A 226 17.96 -12.31 13.26
N PRO A 227 17.59 -13.43 12.61
CA PRO A 227 16.77 -13.47 11.39
C PRO A 227 15.33 -12.91 11.54
N TYR A 228 14.96 -12.50 12.74
CA TYR A 228 13.69 -11.84 13.06
C TYR A 228 13.82 -10.32 13.24
N LEU A 229 15.04 -9.77 13.23
CA LEU A 229 15.34 -8.34 13.25
C LEU A 229 16.03 -7.93 11.95
N HIS A 230 15.95 -6.66 11.58
CA HIS A 230 16.80 -6.07 10.56
C HIS A 230 18.24 -5.92 11.05
N ASN A 231 19.19 -6.07 10.12
CA ASN A 231 20.59 -5.79 10.36
C ASN A 231 20.84 -4.26 10.29
N PRO A 232 21.01 -3.56 11.43
CA PRO A 232 21.13 -2.11 11.42
C PRO A 232 22.44 -1.65 10.77
N PHE A 233 23.47 -2.51 10.74
CA PHE A 233 24.76 -2.19 10.16
C PHE A 233 24.72 -2.23 8.62
N ALA A 234 23.95 -3.15 8.04
CA ALA A 234 23.71 -3.20 6.60
C ALA A 234 22.90 -1.99 6.13
N ILE A 235 21.85 -1.63 6.90
CA ILE A 235 21.08 -0.41 6.71
C ILE A 235 22.00 0.82 6.78
N THR A 236 22.85 0.91 7.80
CA THR A 236 23.78 2.04 7.92
C THR A 236 24.76 2.10 6.74
N ALA A 237 25.30 0.96 6.31
CA ALA A 237 26.16 0.91 5.13
C ALA A 237 25.44 1.43 3.88
N TYR A 238 24.18 1.03 3.67
CA TYR A 238 23.34 1.56 2.59
C TYR A 238 23.21 3.10 2.66
N TYR A 239 22.91 3.66 3.84
CA TYR A 239 22.80 5.11 4.04
C TYR A 239 24.15 5.86 3.99
N MET A 240 25.27 5.15 4.08
CA MET A 240 26.61 5.73 3.86
C MET A 240 27.04 5.67 2.40
N ASP A 241 26.47 4.76 1.59
CA ASP A 241 26.72 4.59 0.15
C ASP A 241 25.80 5.46 -0.71
N GLU A 242 24.55 5.59 -0.31
CA GLU A 242 23.59 6.54 -0.86
C GLU A 242 23.79 7.89 -0.16
N GLU A 243 23.71 9.03 -0.86
CA GLU A 243 23.50 10.32 -0.18
C GLU A 243 22.30 10.14 0.75
N VAL A 244 22.34 10.65 2.00
CA VAL A 244 21.17 10.68 2.90
C VAL A 244 19.98 11.01 2.01
N PRO A 245 18.96 10.14 1.88
CA PRO A 245 17.85 10.43 1.00
C PRO A 245 17.38 11.82 1.37
N PRO A 246 17.39 12.78 0.42
CA PRO A 246 17.16 14.16 0.76
C PRO A 246 15.83 14.24 1.50
N GLU A 247 15.64 15.28 2.33
CA GLU A 247 14.28 15.64 2.76
C GLU A 247 13.36 15.47 1.54
N PRO A 248 12.15 14.89 1.70
CA PRO A 248 11.26 14.68 0.57
C PRO A 248 11.23 15.95 -0.26
N SER A 249 11.51 15.83 -1.56
CA SER A 249 11.95 16.95 -2.41
C SER A 249 11.10 18.20 -2.19
N ALA A 250 11.66 19.39 -2.41
CA ALA A 250 10.88 20.64 -2.37
C ALA A 250 9.60 20.59 -3.24
N GLN A 251 9.56 19.68 -4.23
CA GLN A 251 8.40 19.35 -5.04
C GLN A 251 7.30 18.64 -4.24
N ARG A 252 7.63 17.69 -3.35
CA ARG A 252 6.68 17.01 -2.43
C ARG A 252 6.09 17.98 -1.40
N LYS A 253 6.89 18.91 -0.85
CA LYS A 253 6.41 19.99 0.04
C LYS A 253 5.52 21.01 -0.69
N ALA A 254 5.69 21.19 -2.00
CA ALA A 254 4.90 22.11 -2.81
C ALA A 254 3.62 21.48 -3.41
N SER A 255 3.57 20.15 -3.55
CA SER A 255 2.43 19.43 -4.16
C SER A 255 1.56 18.66 -3.17
N ASP A 256 1.98 18.52 -1.91
CA ASP A 256 1.11 17.97 -0.87
C ASP A 256 0.13 19.04 -0.40
N TYR A 257 -1.15 18.73 -0.52
CA TYR A 257 -2.23 19.65 -0.19
C TYR A 257 -3.28 18.95 0.64
N GLU A 258 -4.01 19.73 1.44
CA GLU A 258 -5.20 19.24 2.11
C GLU A 258 -6.27 18.90 1.08
N ILE A 259 -6.76 17.66 1.10
CA ILE A 259 -7.86 17.22 0.28
C ILE A 259 -9.13 17.93 0.74
N LYS A 260 -9.74 18.67 -0.18
CA LYS A 260 -11.04 19.30 0.01
C LYS A 260 -12.12 18.38 -0.53
N TRP A 261 -12.58 17.46 0.31
CA TRP A 261 -13.62 16.47 -0.02
C TRP A 261 -14.90 17.13 -0.52
N LYS A 262 -15.37 16.68 -1.68
CA LYS A 262 -16.64 17.11 -2.26
C LYS A 262 -17.80 16.26 -1.74
N ASP A 263 -17.55 14.97 -1.48
CA ASP A 263 -18.51 14.04 -0.90
C ASP A 263 -18.16 13.74 0.56
N ARG A 264 -19.09 14.09 1.47
CA ARG A 264 -18.90 13.83 2.91
C ARG A 264 -18.88 12.36 3.26
N GLY A 265 -19.57 11.51 2.50
CA GLY A 265 -19.51 10.06 2.70
C GLY A 265 -18.12 9.52 2.39
N MET A 266 -17.52 9.99 1.29
CA MET A 266 -16.12 9.67 0.97
C MET A 266 -15.16 10.15 2.06
N GLU A 267 -15.31 11.39 2.55
CA GLU A 267 -14.49 11.90 3.66
C GLU A 267 -14.59 11.00 4.91
N THR A 268 -15.79 10.67 5.35
CA THR A 268 -16.00 9.82 6.55
C THR A 268 -15.37 8.44 6.38
N ILE A 269 -15.51 7.84 5.19
CA ILE A 269 -14.90 6.54 4.86
C ILE A 269 -13.38 6.65 4.97
N MET A 270 -12.79 7.68 4.36
CA MET A 270 -11.34 7.83 4.31
C MET A 270 -10.75 8.19 5.66
N ARG A 271 -11.41 9.05 6.45
CA ARG A 271 -11.01 9.30 7.85
C ARG A 271 -11.01 8.03 8.69
N SER A 272 -12.01 7.17 8.50
CA SER A 272 -12.10 5.88 9.19
C SER A 272 -10.94 4.95 8.80
N LEU A 273 -10.65 4.83 7.50
CA LEU A 273 -9.56 4.01 6.98
C LEU A 273 -8.17 4.51 7.41
N LEU A 274 -8.01 5.84 7.52
CA LEU A 274 -6.76 6.47 7.90
C LEU A 274 -6.59 6.61 9.42
N GLY A 275 -7.62 6.30 10.22
CA GLY A 275 -7.61 6.55 11.67
C GLY A 275 -7.50 8.03 12.04
N LYS A 276 -7.96 8.93 11.17
CA LYS A 276 -7.87 10.40 11.33
C LYS A 276 -9.23 11.01 11.69
N GLU A 277 -9.56 11.00 12.97
CA GLU A 277 -10.77 11.64 13.48
C GLU A 277 -10.74 13.16 13.29
N ASP A 278 -9.60 13.79 13.56
CA ASP A 278 -9.39 15.24 13.47
C ASP A 278 -8.23 15.62 12.52
N GLY A 279 -8.21 16.88 12.11
CA GLY A 279 -7.15 17.45 11.28
C GLY A 279 -7.34 17.23 9.77
N PRO A 280 -6.44 17.83 8.95
CA PRO A 280 -6.52 17.70 7.50
C PRO A 280 -6.16 16.28 7.05
N VAL A 281 -6.92 15.77 6.08
CA VAL A 281 -6.47 14.65 5.26
C VAL A 281 -5.67 15.23 4.10
N MET A 282 -4.42 14.83 3.98
CA MET A 282 -3.46 15.34 3.01
C MET A 282 -3.41 14.42 1.79
N SER A 283 -3.03 14.95 0.63
CA SER A 283 -2.88 14.15 -0.58
C SER A 283 -1.89 12.99 -0.40
N SER A 284 -0.84 13.19 0.40
CA SER A 284 0.12 12.14 0.75
C SER A 284 -0.48 10.98 1.55
N ASP A 285 -1.61 11.19 2.25
CA ASP A 285 -2.29 10.12 2.98
C ASP A 285 -2.84 9.05 2.02
N LEU A 286 -3.08 9.41 0.75
CA LEU A 286 -3.62 8.52 -0.28
C LEU A 286 -2.55 7.94 -1.22
N ASP A 287 -1.28 8.34 -1.09
CA ASP A 287 -0.20 7.91 -2.00
C ASP A 287 -0.06 6.38 -2.07
N ARG A 288 -0.47 5.66 -1.03
CA ARG A 288 -0.37 4.19 -0.91
C ARG A 288 -1.70 3.48 -1.14
N CYS A 289 -2.74 4.23 -1.48
CA CYS A 289 -4.02 3.64 -1.82
C CYS A 289 -3.95 3.10 -3.25
N GLU A 290 -3.45 1.87 -3.37
CA GLU A 290 -3.46 1.10 -4.63
C GLU A 290 -4.77 0.33 -4.80
N SER A 291 -5.41 -0.04 -3.69
CA SER A 291 -6.74 -0.64 -3.69
C SER A 291 -7.70 0.08 -2.75
N LEU A 292 -8.94 0.25 -3.20
CA LEU A 292 -10.03 0.82 -2.41
C LEU A 292 -11.26 -0.08 -2.54
N TYR A 293 -11.80 -0.46 -1.39
CA TYR A 293 -12.98 -1.31 -1.28
C TYR A 293 -14.05 -0.58 -0.48
N ILE A 294 -15.24 -0.39 -1.06
CA ILE A 294 -16.38 0.25 -0.39
C ILE A 294 -17.65 -0.53 -0.74
N VAL A 295 -18.26 -1.16 0.26
CA VAL A 295 -19.48 -1.95 0.10
C VAL A 295 -20.53 -1.46 1.09
N GLY A 296 -21.57 -0.81 0.57
CA GLY A 296 -22.61 -0.13 1.35
C GLY A 296 -24.02 -0.67 1.14
N TRP A 297 -24.20 -1.80 0.45
CA TRP A 297 -25.53 -2.40 0.24
C TRP A 297 -26.01 -3.30 1.39
N LEU A 298 -25.21 -3.45 2.45
CA LEU A 298 -25.44 -4.36 3.59
C LEU A 298 -26.45 -3.83 4.63
N GLY A 299 -26.98 -2.62 4.43
CA GLY A 299 -28.03 -2.03 5.26
C GLY A 299 -27.48 -1.12 6.33
N ASP A 300 -27.02 -1.70 7.44
CA ASP A 300 -26.71 -0.95 8.66
C ASP A 300 -25.23 -0.57 8.79
N PHE A 301 -24.38 -1.05 7.87
CA PHE A 301 -22.95 -0.78 7.86
C PHE A 301 -22.37 -0.72 6.44
N TYR A 302 -21.24 -0.03 6.32
CA TYR A 302 -20.33 -0.15 5.17
C TYR A 302 -19.19 -1.06 5.55
N ARG A 303 -18.83 -1.98 4.66
CA ARG A 303 -17.52 -2.65 4.71
C ARG A 303 -16.57 -1.87 3.81
N ILE A 304 -15.50 -1.36 4.40
CA ILE A 304 -14.52 -0.52 3.72
C ILE A 304 -13.12 -1.11 3.86
N GLY A 305 -12.23 -0.83 2.91
CA GLY A 305 -10.87 -1.32 2.97
C GLY A 305 -9.91 -0.60 2.05
N MET A 306 -8.62 -0.70 2.40
CA MET A 306 -7.49 -0.23 1.62
C MET A 306 -6.33 -1.21 1.77
N GLY A 307 -5.74 -1.65 0.65
CA GLY A 307 -4.75 -2.72 0.66
C GLY A 307 -5.33 -4.02 1.23
N ASN A 308 -4.64 -4.59 2.22
CA ASN A 308 -5.08 -5.81 2.92
C ASN A 308 -5.94 -5.51 4.16
N SER A 309 -6.19 -4.25 4.47
CA SER A 309 -6.96 -3.83 5.65
C SER A 309 -8.42 -3.64 5.29
N THR A 310 -9.32 -4.27 6.04
CA THR A 310 -10.77 -4.08 5.93
C THR A 310 -11.39 -3.84 7.30
N MET A 311 -12.43 -3.02 7.34
CA MET A 311 -13.20 -2.73 8.55
C MET A 311 -14.67 -2.50 8.23
N GLU A 312 -15.50 -2.50 9.27
CA GLU A 312 -16.92 -2.17 9.17
C GLU A 312 -17.18 -0.88 9.93
N ILE A 313 -17.88 0.07 9.28
CA ILE A 313 -18.34 1.31 9.90
C ILE A 313 -19.87 1.38 9.86
N PRO A 314 -20.54 1.96 10.87
CA PRO A 314 -21.98 2.18 10.82
C PRO A 314 -22.38 2.97 9.57
N ALA A 315 -23.49 2.59 8.93
CA ALA A 315 -24.02 3.33 7.78
C ALA A 315 -24.66 4.67 8.18
N ASP A 316 -25.03 4.83 9.45
CA ASP A 316 -25.57 6.08 9.96
C ASP A 316 -24.54 7.22 9.80
N GLY A 317 -24.97 8.33 9.21
CA GLY A 317 -24.09 9.45 8.87
C GLY A 317 -23.17 9.24 7.66
N VAL A 318 -23.05 8.03 7.08
CA VAL A 318 -22.25 7.74 5.88
C VAL A 318 -23.14 7.75 4.65
N ASN A 319 -23.04 8.80 3.84
CA ASN A 319 -23.84 8.95 2.63
C ASN A 319 -22.94 9.25 1.43
N LEU A 320 -22.38 8.19 0.84
CA LEU A 320 -21.58 8.29 -0.38
C LEU A 320 -22.52 8.49 -1.58
N ARG A 321 -22.48 9.67 -2.20
CA ARG A 321 -23.37 10.07 -3.30
C ARG A 321 -22.64 10.30 -4.62
N SER A 322 -21.35 10.61 -4.54
CA SER A 322 -20.50 10.90 -5.69
C SER A 322 -19.13 10.24 -5.55
N LEU A 323 -18.53 9.96 -6.70
CA LEU A 323 -17.13 9.53 -6.82
C LEU A 323 -16.22 10.66 -7.30
N GLU A 324 -16.64 11.92 -7.26
CA GLU A 324 -15.81 13.05 -7.73
C GLU A 324 -14.44 13.17 -7.05
N ASP A 325 -14.33 12.69 -5.80
CA ASP A 325 -13.08 12.68 -5.04
C ASP A 325 -12.15 11.51 -5.41
N ILE A 326 -12.58 10.56 -6.27
CA ILE A 326 -11.77 9.40 -6.67
C ILE A 326 -10.48 9.82 -7.42
N LYS A 327 -10.48 11.00 -8.03
CA LYS A 327 -9.31 11.61 -8.69
C LYS A 327 -8.15 11.93 -7.73
N GLU A 328 -8.40 11.98 -6.42
CA GLU A 328 -7.37 12.21 -5.42
C GLU A 328 -6.51 10.94 -5.19
N PHE A 329 -6.97 9.77 -5.66
CA PHE A 329 -6.31 8.47 -5.52
C PHE A 329 -5.38 8.16 -6.70
N ARG A 330 -4.25 8.89 -6.77
CA ARG A 330 -3.34 8.90 -7.94
C ARG A 330 -2.65 7.56 -8.29
N ASN A 331 -2.65 6.62 -7.35
CA ASN A 331 -1.99 5.32 -7.47
C ASN A 331 -2.96 4.15 -7.45
N LEU A 332 -4.27 4.41 -7.52
CA LEU A 332 -5.28 3.37 -7.48
C LEU A 332 -5.23 2.48 -8.73
N THR A 333 -5.04 1.19 -8.52
CA THR A 333 -5.05 0.14 -9.55
C THR A 333 -6.22 -0.81 -9.39
N SER A 334 -6.80 -0.91 -8.20
CA SER A 334 -7.94 -1.78 -7.91
C SER A 334 -9.07 -1.05 -7.18
N LEU A 335 -10.28 -1.09 -7.73
CA LEU A 335 -11.43 -0.41 -7.15
C LEU A 335 -12.64 -1.34 -7.07
N THR A 336 -13.18 -1.49 -5.85
CA THR A 336 -14.50 -2.06 -5.62
C THR A 336 -15.41 -1.03 -4.99
N VAL A 337 -16.50 -0.65 -5.67
CA VAL A 337 -17.53 0.24 -5.11
C VAL A 337 -18.91 -0.35 -5.34
N GLN A 338 -19.54 -0.78 -4.26
CA GLN A 338 -20.85 -1.41 -4.28
C GLN A 338 -21.82 -0.62 -3.40
N VAL A 339 -22.26 0.53 -3.90
CA VAL A 339 -23.11 1.47 -3.16
C VAL A 339 -24.31 1.86 -4.02
N ARG A 340 -25.53 1.63 -3.49
CA ARG A 340 -26.79 1.75 -4.24
C ARG A 340 -27.13 3.18 -4.67
N THR A 341 -26.59 4.17 -3.98
CA THR A 341 -26.87 5.60 -4.18
C THR A 341 -26.08 6.21 -5.34
N LEU A 342 -25.03 5.54 -5.81
CA LEU A 342 -24.21 6.02 -6.92
C LEU A 342 -24.95 5.82 -8.24
N THR A 343 -25.07 6.89 -9.02
CA THR A 343 -25.76 6.90 -10.31
C THR A 343 -24.90 7.46 -11.44
N ASP A 344 -23.92 8.29 -11.10
CA ASP A 344 -22.94 8.85 -12.03
C ASP A 344 -21.58 8.17 -11.81
N LEU A 345 -21.04 7.60 -12.88
CA LEU A 345 -19.74 6.94 -12.92
C LEU A 345 -18.72 7.72 -13.75
N SER A 346 -19.09 8.89 -14.29
CA SER A 346 -18.18 9.74 -15.07
C SER A 346 -16.88 10.13 -14.36
N PRO A 347 -16.81 10.27 -13.01
CA PRO A 347 -15.54 10.53 -12.34
C PRO A 347 -14.47 9.44 -12.55
N LEU A 348 -14.88 8.19 -12.81
CA LEU A 348 -13.97 7.08 -13.06
C LEU A 348 -13.18 7.21 -14.36
N ALA A 349 -13.61 8.07 -15.29
CA ALA A 349 -12.94 8.28 -16.56
C ALA A 349 -11.52 8.89 -16.43
N SER A 350 -11.13 9.33 -15.23
CA SER A 350 -9.79 9.85 -14.95
C SER A 350 -8.81 8.80 -14.40
N MET A 351 -9.27 7.56 -14.20
CA MET A 351 -8.53 6.53 -13.47
C MET A 351 -7.67 5.65 -14.39
N GLU A 352 -6.67 6.26 -15.03
CA GLU A 352 -5.88 5.65 -16.11
C GLU A 352 -5.08 4.39 -15.71
N LYS A 353 -4.82 4.20 -14.41
CA LYS A 353 -4.04 3.08 -13.85
C LYS A 353 -4.88 1.90 -13.38
N LEU A 354 -6.22 1.99 -13.43
CA LEU A 354 -7.08 0.89 -12.95
C LEU A 354 -6.90 -0.35 -13.84
N THR A 355 -6.56 -1.46 -13.20
CA THR A 355 -6.51 -2.80 -13.78
C THR A 355 -7.69 -3.66 -13.35
N TYR A 356 -8.28 -3.38 -12.19
CA TYR A 356 -9.44 -4.09 -11.66
C TYR A 356 -10.56 -3.12 -11.24
N LEU A 357 -11.79 -3.39 -11.72
CA LEU A 357 -12.97 -2.60 -11.39
C LEU A 357 -14.19 -3.48 -11.10
N ASN A 358 -14.75 -3.36 -9.89
CA ASN A 358 -15.97 -4.06 -9.48
C ASN A 358 -17.02 -3.07 -8.95
N LEU A 359 -18.16 -3.00 -9.64
CA LEU A 359 -19.19 -2.00 -9.39
C LEU A 359 -20.57 -2.61 -9.16
N LEU A 360 -21.28 -2.07 -8.17
CA LEU A 360 -22.75 -2.14 -8.14
C LEU A 360 -23.30 -1.02 -9.00
N VAL A 361 -23.91 -1.36 -10.13
CA VAL A 361 -24.42 -0.39 -11.09
C VAL A 361 -25.90 -0.06 -10.86
N SER A 362 -26.23 1.21 -11.02
CA SER A 362 -27.61 1.69 -10.95
C SER A 362 -28.38 1.35 -12.24
N PRO A 363 -29.68 1.01 -12.17
CA PRO A 363 -30.53 0.91 -13.37
C PRO A 363 -30.66 2.23 -14.12
N LYS A 364 -30.28 3.36 -13.51
CA LYS A 364 -30.29 4.69 -14.15
C LYS A 364 -29.05 4.97 -14.99
N LEU A 365 -28.02 4.10 -14.95
CA LEU A 365 -26.83 4.27 -15.78
C LEU A 365 -27.23 4.21 -17.26
N SER A 366 -26.90 5.26 -18.00
CA SER A 366 -27.34 5.43 -19.39
C SER A 366 -26.25 5.15 -20.42
N THR A 367 -24.98 5.17 -20.02
CA THR A 367 -23.81 4.98 -20.88
C THR A 367 -22.65 4.32 -20.13
N LEU A 368 -21.71 3.77 -20.91
CA LEU A 368 -20.43 3.22 -20.44
C LEU A 368 -19.23 4.05 -20.87
N ASP A 369 -19.40 5.25 -21.45
CA ASP A 369 -18.31 6.07 -22.01
C ASP A 369 -17.17 6.36 -21.02
N TRP A 370 -17.46 6.33 -19.71
CA TRP A 370 -16.45 6.46 -18.65
C TRP A 370 -15.38 5.35 -18.68
N LEU A 371 -15.64 4.22 -19.34
CA LEU A 371 -14.65 3.15 -19.54
C LEU A 371 -13.48 3.56 -20.44
N GLN A 372 -13.65 4.55 -21.34
CA GLN A 372 -12.60 4.97 -22.29
C GLN A 372 -11.33 5.49 -21.60
N GLY A 373 -11.45 5.97 -20.36
CA GLY A 373 -10.33 6.47 -19.58
C GLY A 373 -9.46 5.41 -18.92
N MET A 374 -9.76 4.11 -19.10
CA MET A 374 -9.08 3.01 -18.41
C MET A 374 -8.43 2.02 -19.40
N PRO A 375 -7.39 2.44 -20.15
CA PRO A 375 -6.74 1.58 -21.15
C PRO A 375 -6.00 0.38 -20.56
N GLN A 376 -5.70 0.41 -19.25
CA GLN A 376 -5.03 -0.68 -18.53
C GLN A 376 -6.02 -1.64 -17.85
N LEU A 377 -7.33 -1.49 -18.05
CA LEU A 377 -8.32 -2.32 -17.36
C LEU A 377 -8.24 -3.77 -17.84
N GLU A 378 -7.96 -4.69 -16.92
CA GLU A 378 -7.85 -6.12 -17.16
C GLU A 378 -9.13 -6.86 -16.75
N GLU A 379 -9.73 -6.45 -15.64
CA GLU A 379 -10.91 -7.09 -15.06
C GLU A 379 -12.03 -6.09 -14.80
N LEU A 380 -13.19 -6.34 -15.41
CA LEU A 380 -14.41 -5.55 -15.19
C LEU A 380 -15.54 -6.43 -14.69
N MET A 381 -16.09 -6.07 -13.53
CA MET A 381 -17.30 -6.65 -12.98
C MET A 381 -18.36 -5.57 -12.74
N MET A 382 -19.53 -5.73 -13.35
CA MET A 382 -20.69 -4.88 -13.13
C MET A 382 -21.91 -5.73 -12.82
N TRP A 383 -22.53 -5.47 -11.68
CA TRP A 383 -23.74 -6.19 -11.25
C TRP A 383 -24.71 -5.25 -10.54
N GLY A 384 -25.96 -5.67 -10.35
CA GLY A 384 -26.99 -4.82 -9.78
C GLY A 384 -28.25 -5.59 -9.41
N GLU A 385 -29.12 -4.99 -8.59
CA GLU A 385 -30.46 -5.53 -8.32
C GLU A 385 -31.42 -5.30 -9.48
N SER A 386 -31.13 -4.31 -10.31
CA SER A 386 -31.81 -3.96 -11.54
C SER A 386 -30.78 -3.43 -12.52
N TYR A 387 -30.98 -3.68 -13.81
CA TYR A 387 -29.94 -3.52 -14.80
C TYR A 387 -30.19 -2.31 -15.71
N PRO A 388 -29.13 -1.62 -16.14
CA PRO A 388 -29.26 -0.47 -17.03
C PRO A 388 -29.72 -0.87 -18.43
N GLU A 389 -30.48 0.03 -19.08
CA GLU A 389 -31.02 -0.15 -20.43
C GLU A 389 -30.01 0.27 -21.53
N ILE A 390 -28.74 -0.08 -21.32
CA ILE A 390 -27.65 0.24 -22.25
C ILE A 390 -27.71 -0.70 -23.45
N ARG A 391 -27.51 -0.14 -24.64
CA ARG A 391 -27.51 -0.86 -25.92
C ARG A 391 -26.19 -0.72 -26.67
N ASP A 392 -25.55 0.45 -26.53
CA ASP A 392 -24.27 0.72 -27.14
C ASP A 392 -23.16 0.26 -26.19
N ILE A 393 -22.33 -0.66 -26.68
CA ILE A 393 -21.17 -1.20 -25.97
C ILE A 393 -19.89 -1.04 -26.80
N LYS A 394 -19.88 -0.15 -27.79
CA LYS A 394 -18.69 0.14 -28.60
C LYS A 394 -17.51 0.66 -27.79
N VAL A 395 -17.76 1.12 -26.56
CA VAL A 395 -16.70 1.54 -25.64
C VAL A 395 -15.66 0.46 -25.39
N PHE A 396 -16.02 -0.83 -25.54
CA PHE A 396 -15.06 -1.92 -25.39
C PHE A 396 -14.09 -2.03 -26.57
N GLU A 397 -14.37 -1.43 -27.74
CA GLU A 397 -13.46 -1.44 -28.88
C GLU A 397 -12.10 -0.86 -28.49
N GLY A 398 -11.03 -1.65 -28.64
CA GLY A 398 -9.65 -1.23 -28.31
C GLY A 398 -9.28 -1.31 -26.83
N MET A 399 -10.13 -1.88 -25.97
CA MET A 399 -9.77 -2.22 -24.57
C MET A 399 -8.93 -3.51 -24.55
N ASP A 400 -7.75 -3.45 -25.18
CA ASP A 400 -6.91 -4.62 -25.48
C ASP A 400 -6.40 -5.34 -24.23
N SER A 401 -6.33 -4.65 -23.09
CA SER A 401 -5.88 -5.21 -21.80
C SER A 401 -6.91 -6.10 -21.11
N LEU A 402 -8.19 -6.04 -21.50
CA LEU A 402 -9.26 -6.81 -20.84
C LEU A 402 -9.03 -8.32 -21.00
N THR A 403 -8.94 -9.00 -19.86
CA THR A 403 -8.83 -10.46 -19.76
C THR A 403 -10.11 -11.09 -19.23
N SER A 404 -10.88 -10.36 -18.42
CA SER A 404 -12.11 -10.84 -17.80
C SER A 404 -13.19 -9.77 -17.78
N VAL A 405 -14.36 -10.10 -18.33
CA VAL A 405 -15.54 -9.21 -18.33
C VAL A 405 -16.75 -9.98 -17.80
N MET A 406 -17.35 -9.45 -16.73
CA MET A 406 -18.60 -9.92 -16.16
C MET A 406 -19.59 -8.77 -16.07
N ILE A 407 -20.60 -8.76 -16.94
CA ILE A 407 -21.55 -7.65 -17.03
C ILE A 407 -22.98 -8.12 -17.27
N ILE A 408 -23.95 -7.31 -16.84
CA ILE A 408 -25.38 -7.57 -17.08
C ILE A 408 -26.01 -6.38 -17.79
N LEU A 409 -26.27 -6.54 -19.08
CA LEU A 409 -26.83 -5.54 -19.99
C LEU A 409 -27.97 -6.14 -20.83
N PRO A 410 -29.18 -6.32 -20.26
CA PRO A 410 -30.28 -7.08 -20.88
C PRO A 410 -30.77 -6.56 -22.24
N SER A 411 -30.44 -5.31 -22.57
CA SER A 411 -30.85 -4.63 -23.81
C SER A 411 -29.85 -4.81 -24.97
N VAL A 412 -28.65 -5.35 -24.72
CA VAL A 412 -27.60 -5.56 -25.73
C VAL A 412 -27.92 -6.76 -26.61
N LYS A 413 -27.87 -6.58 -27.93
CA LYS A 413 -28.14 -7.62 -28.95
C LYS A 413 -26.94 -8.03 -29.79
N ASP A 414 -25.92 -7.18 -29.82
CA ASP A 414 -24.68 -7.40 -30.54
C ASP A 414 -23.56 -7.42 -29.52
N ILE A 415 -22.87 -8.56 -29.43
CA ILE A 415 -21.75 -8.78 -28.52
C ILE A 415 -20.45 -9.07 -29.30
N SER A 416 -20.44 -8.80 -30.61
CA SER A 416 -19.30 -9.06 -31.48
C SER A 416 -18.04 -8.28 -31.08
N VAL A 417 -18.19 -7.13 -30.41
CA VAL A 417 -17.06 -6.35 -29.88
C VAL A 417 -16.13 -7.19 -29.00
N PHE A 418 -16.67 -8.11 -28.19
CA PHE A 418 -15.86 -8.95 -27.30
C PHE A 418 -15.03 -9.99 -28.06
N ALA A 419 -15.46 -10.42 -29.25
CA ALA A 419 -14.68 -11.31 -30.10
C ALA A 419 -13.43 -10.61 -30.68
N GLY A 420 -13.46 -9.27 -30.77
CA GLY A 420 -12.34 -8.45 -31.22
C GLY A 420 -11.31 -8.12 -30.15
N LEU A 421 -11.56 -8.44 -28.88
CA LEU A 421 -10.60 -8.18 -27.79
C LEU A 421 -9.52 -9.28 -27.76
N PRO A 422 -8.23 -8.93 -27.97
CA PRO A 422 -7.18 -9.92 -28.21
C PRO A 422 -6.86 -10.78 -26.98
N ASN A 423 -7.00 -10.22 -25.77
CA ASN A 423 -6.62 -10.88 -24.51
C ASN A 423 -7.81 -11.37 -23.68
N LEU A 424 -9.05 -11.24 -24.18
CA LEU A 424 -10.24 -11.60 -23.41
C LEU A 424 -10.36 -13.13 -23.27
N GLU A 425 -10.11 -13.65 -22.08
CA GLU A 425 -10.19 -15.08 -21.80
C GLU A 425 -11.53 -15.48 -21.16
N THR A 426 -12.13 -14.58 -20.38
CA THR A 426 -13.38 -14.84 -19.64
C THR A 426 -14.44 -13.81 -20.02
N LEU A 427 -15.57 -14.26 -20.57
CA LEU A 427 -16.73 -13.43 -20.88
C LEU A 427 -17.99 -14.02 -20.25
N TRP A 428 -18.50 -13.36 -19.23
CA TRP A 428 -19.79 -13.67 -18.62
C TRP A 428 -20.74 -12.50 -18.83
N ILE A 429 -21.75 -12.72 -19.68
CA ILE A 429 -22.68 -11.67 -20.06
C ILE A 429 -24.12 -12.13 -19.96
N ASN A 430 -24.95 -11.33 -19.30
CA ASN A 430 -26.40 -11.46 -19.37
C ASN A 430 -26.96 -10.31 -20.22
N CYS A 431 -27.50 -10.65 -21.38
CA CYS A 431 -27.89 -9.73 -22.44
C CYS A 431 -29.24 -10.12 -23.07
N HIS A 432 -29.57 -9.54 -24.21
CA HIS A 432 -30.85 -9.82 -24.85
C HIS A 432 -30.97 -11.31 -25.21
N LYS A 433 -32.13 -11.89 -24.93
CA LYS A 433 -32.42 -13.33 -25.16
C LYS A 433 -32.20 -13.86 -26.58
N ASN A 434 -32.18 -12.97 -27.57
CA ASN A 434 -31.96 -13.31 -28.99
C ASN A 434 -30.60 -12.80 -29.51
N VAL A 435 -29.61 -12.66 -28.63
CA VAL A 435 -28.24 -12.28 -29.00
C VAL A 435 -27.65 -13.31 -29.97
N ASP A 436 -26.91 -12.84 -30.98
CA ASP A 436 -26.07 -13.72 -31.78
C ASP A 436 -24.75 -13.98 -31.06
N ILE A 437 -24.56 -15.21 -30.58
CA ILE A 437 -23.35 -15.62 -29.85
C ILE A 437 -22.24 -16.13 -30.78
N THR A 438 -22.50 -16.26 -32.08
CA THR A 438 -21.55 -16.85 -33.04
C THR A 438 -20.18 -16.19 -32.97
N PRO A 439 -20.04 -14.84 -32.96
CA PRO A 439 -18.73 -14.20 -32.91
C PRO A 439 -17.90 -14.58 -31.68
N VAL A 440 -18.51 -14.52 -30.49
CA VAL A 440 -17.82 -14.81 -29.22
C VAL A 440 -17.61 -16.30 -28.97
N LYS A 441 -18.41 -17.16 -29.62
CA LYS A 441 -18.24 -18.62 -29.60
C LYS A 441 -17.12 -19.08 -30.54
N GLU A 442 -16.86 -18.36 -31.63
CA GLU A 442 -15.79 -18.69 -32.58
C GLU A 442 -14.45 -18.05 -32.20
N ALA A 443 -14.46 -17.02 -31.35
CA ALA A 443 -13.27 -16.34 -30.83
C ALA A 443 -12.33 -17.29 -30.08
N GLY A 444 -11.19 -17.68 -30.66
CA GLY A 444 -10.30 -18.70 -30.09
C GLY A 444 -9.68 -18.35 -28.73
N GLN A 445 -9.62 -17.06 -28.39
CA GLN A 445 -9.05 -16.56 -27.14
C GLN A 445 -9.99 -16.69 -25.93
N ILE A 446 -11.31 -16.73 -26.14
CA ILE A 446 -12.29 -16.83 -25.05
C ILE A 446 -12.37 -18.28 -24.59
N LYS A 447 -11.83 -18.54 -23.40
CA LYS A 447 -11.72 -19.86 -22.77
C LYS A 447 -12.91 -20.19 -21.86
N SER A 448 -13.50 -19.17 -21.22
CA SER A 448 -14.70 -19.30 -20.39
C SER A 448 -15.77 -18.36 -20.91
N LEU A 449 -16.86 -18.93 -21.46
CA LEU A 449 -17.97 -18.18 -22.03
C LEU A 449 -19.28 -18.58 -21.34
N MET A 450 -19.87 -17.62 -20.62
CA MET A 450 -21.22 -17.76 -20.07
C MET A 450 -22.13 -16.68 -20.67
N VAL A 451 -23.22 -17.11 -21.30
CA VAL A 451 -24.22 -16.19 -21.86
C VAL A 451 -25.57 -16.49 -21.24
N ASN A 452 -26.22 -15.49 -20.64
CA ASN A 452 -27.56 -15.61 -20.05
C ASN A 452 -27.68 -16.79 -19.06
N THR A 453 -26.65 -17.00 -18.22
CA THR A 453 -26.54 -18.10 -17.24
C THR A 453 -26.36 -19.50 -17.84
N GLU A 454 -26.07 -19.60 -19.14
CA GLU A 454 -25.70 -20.84 -19.80
C GLU A 454 -24.19 -20.84 -20.08
N GLU A 455 -23.51 -21.87 -19.59
CA GLU A 455 -22.10 -22.13 -19.92
C GLU A 455 -22.02 -22.67 -21.35
N ILE A 456 -21.23 -22.00 -22.18
CA ILE A 456 -21.08 -22.34 -23.60
C ILE A 456 -19.79 -23.11 -23.84
N ARG A 457 -18.69 -22.72 -23.18
CA ARG A 457 -17.38 -23.39 -23.19
C ARG A 457 -16.45 -22.87 -22.09
#